data_AF-A0A938KK34-F1
#
_entry.id   AF-A0A938KK34-F1
#
_cell.length_a   1.000
_cell.length_b   1.000
_cell.length_c   1.000
_cell.angle_alpha   90.00
_cell.angle_beta   90.00
_cell.angle_gamma   90.00
#
_symmetry.space_group_name_H-M   'P 1'
#
loop_
_entity.id
_entity.type
_entity.pdbx_description
1 polymer ?
#
loop_
_entity_poly.entity_id
_entity_poly.type
_entity_poly.pdbx_seq_one_letter_code
_entity_poly.pdbx_strand_id
1 'polypeptide(L)'
;MKSKILLTTLLAFALPVSFLLAAEKHAGHGSGQKTAASPAEAELIAKARATYPLKTCLVSDEALGSMGEATPYIHRVAGKPDRVVFFCCEGCSDDFKASPEKFLKKVDDAAKARPAKGKKS
;
A
#
# COMPACT_ATOMS: atom_id res chain seq x y z
N MET A 1 -5.89 -24.94 -60.98
CA MET A 1 -6.35 -26.26 -61.49
C MET A 1 -6.03 -27.32 -60.44
N LYS A 2 -7.05 -28.03 -59.94
CA LYS A 2 -7.01 -29.27 -59.11
C LYS A 2 -6.21 -29.18 -57.79
N SER A 3 -6.79 -29.32 -56.61
CA SER A 3 -7.59 -30.45 -56.19
C SER A 3 -8.64 -30.06 -55.15
N LYS A 4 -9.89 -30.41 -55.46
CA LYS A 4 -10.89 -30.80 -54.49
C LYS A 4 -10.45 -32.13 -53.85
N ILE A 5 -11.24 -32.55 -52.87
CA ILE A 5 -11.30 -33.91 -52.31
C ILE A 5 -10.18 -34.10 -51.24
N LEU A 6 -10.47 -34.39 -49.97
CA LEU A 6 -11.27 -35.50 -49.48
C LEU A 6 -11.60 -35.32 -47.99
N LEU A 7 -12.83 -35.69 -47.63
CA LEU A 7 -13.19 -36.44 -46.41
C LEU A 7 -12.98 -35.78 -45.03
N THR A 8 -14.10 -35.37 -44.44
CA THR A 8 -14.61 -35.92 -43.17
C THR A 8 -13.58 -36.40 -42.14
N THR A 9 -13.30 -35.58 -41.14
CA THR A 9 -13.12 -36.08 -39.77
C THR A 9 -13.87 -35.18 -38.81
N LEU A 10 -14.96 -35.74 -38.28
CA LEU A 10 -15.49 -35.37 -36.96
C LEU A 10 -14.33 -35.10 -36.01
N LEU A 11 -14.28 -33.91 -35.41
CA LEU A 11 -13.95 -33.83 -34.00
C LEU A 11 -14.71 -32.66 -33.38
N ALA A 12 -15.65 -33.03 -32.52
CA ALA A 12 -16.38 -32.15 -31.67
C ALA A 12 -15.43 -31.27 -30.87
N PHE A 13 -15.54 -29.95 -31.04
CA PHE A 13 -15.18 -29.01 -29.99
C PHE A 13 -16.40 -28.13 -29.72
N ALA A 14 -17.31 -28.72 -28.95
CA ALA A 14 -18.25 -27.97 -28.14
C ALA A 14 -17.43 -27.15 -27.13
N LEU A 15 -17.06 -25.93 -27.51
CA LEU A 15 -16.75 -24.87 -26.55
C LEU A 15 -17.96 -23.95 -26.58
N PRO A 16 -18.84 -24.01 -25.56
CA PRO A 16 -19.95 -23.08 -25.48
C PRO A 16 -19.40 -21.66 -25.34
N VAL A 17 -19.45 -20.93 -26.46
CA VAL A 17 -19.58 -19.48 -26.49
C VAL A 17 -20.96 -19.16 -25.91
N SER A 18 -20.99 -19.01 -24.60
CA SER A 18 -22.07 -18.39 -23.81
C SER A 18 -21.33 -17.77 -22.63
N PHE A 19 -20.65 -16.63 -22.78
CA PHE A 19 -21.25 -15.31 -22.92
C PHE A 19 -22.49 -15.11 -22.03
N LEU A 20 -22.29 -15.23 -20.70
CA LEU A 20 -23.15 -14.54 -19.74
C LEU A 20 -22.46 -14.34 -18.37
N LEU A 21 -21.33 -13.61 -18.35
CA LEU A 21 -21.02 -12.76 -17.20
C LEU A 21 -20.12 -11.58 -17.60
N ALA A 22 -20.67 -10.73 -18.47
CA ALA A 22 -20.28 -9.33 -18.50
C ALA A 22 -20.99 -8.62 -17.32
N ALA A 23 -20.20 -8.28 -16.30
CA ALA A 23 -20.39 -7.13 -15.41
C ALA A 23 -19.04 -6.94 -14.71
N GLU A 24 -18.15 -6.12 -15.26
CA GLU A 24 -18.00 -4.75 -14.76
C GLU A 24 -18.23 -4.65 -13.24
N LYS A 25 -17.17 -4.86 -12.46
CA LYS A 25 -16.98 -4.08 -11.24
C LYS A 25 -15.56 -4.20 -10.74
N HIS A 26 -14.66 -3.32 -11.21
CA HIS A 26 -13.69 -2.66 -10.33
C HIS A 26 -13.30 -1.31 -10.95
N ALA A 27 -14.32 -0.48 -11.23
CA ALA A 27 -14.16 0.97 -11.23
C ALA A 27 -14.77 1.51 -9.93
N GLY A 28 -13.98 2.28 -9.19
CA GLY A 28 -14.37 3.09 -8.02
C GLY A 28 -14.31 2.34 -6.69
N HIS A 29 -13.57 2.77 -5.67
CA HIS A 29 -13.45 4.15 -5.21
C HIS A 29 -12.06 4.46 -4.62
N GLY A 30 -11.49 5.57 -5.08
CA GLY A 30 -10.56 6.33 -4.28
C GLY A 30 -11.25 7.00 -3.09
N SER A 31 -10.41 7.45 -2.16
CA SER A 31 -10.72 8.24 -0.97
C SER A 31 -11.27 7.47 0.23
N GLY A 32 -10.33 7.09 1.10
CA GLY A 32 -10.45 7.16 2.55
C GLY A 32 -11.64 6.43 3.17
N GLN A 33 -11.51 5.12 3.38
CA GLN A 33 -12.37 4.44 4.34
C GLN A 33 -11.55 3.50 5.22
N LYS A 34 -11.48 3.90 6.49
CA LYS A 34 -11.14 3.11 7.67
C LYS A 34 -12.03 1.86 7.71
N THR A 35 -11.68 0.85 6.92
CA THR A 35 -12.18 -0.52 7.04
C THR A 35 -11.08 -1.33 7.72
N ALA A 36 -11.45 -2.26 8.59
CA ALA A 36 -10.55 -3.10 9.38
C ALA A 36 -9.30 -3.51 8.59
N ALA A 37 -8.12 -3.27 9.19
CA ALA A 37 -6.82 -3.55 8.57
C ALA A 37 -6.82 -4.96 8.00
N SER A 38 -6.75 -5.06 6.68
CA SER A 38 -6.60 -6.34 5.99
C SER A 38 -5.29 -7.00 6.43
N PRO A 39 -5.17 -8.33 6.45
CA PRO A 39 -3.92 -9.02 6.79
C PRO A 39 -2.71 -8.50 6.00
N ALA A 40 -2.92 -8.09 4.75
CA ALA A 40 -1.89 -7.49 3.90
C ALA A 40 -1.41 -6.12 4.43
N GLU A 41 -2.31 -5.29 4.95
CA GLU A 41 -1.98 -3.99 5.54
C GLU A 41 -1.25 -4.17 6.87
N ALA A 42 -1.66 -5.15 7.68
CA ALA A 42 -0.98 -5.48 8.93
C ALA A 42 0.48 -5.93 8.71
N GLU A 43 0.72 -6.79 7.72
CA GLU A 43 2.07 -7.22 7.33
C GLU A 43 2.90 -6.03 6.78
N LEU A 44 2.32 -5.19 5.93
CA LEU A 44 2.97 -3.96 5.44
C LEU A 44 3.40 -3.06 6.61
N ILE A 45 2.50 -2.84 7.58
CA ILE A 45 2.76 -2.05 8.78
C ILE A 45 3.85 -2.69 9.64
N ALA A 46 3.81 -4.01 9.84
CA ALA A 46 4.82 -4.72 10.63
C ALA A 46 6.21 -4.61 10.00
N LYS A 47 6.33 -4.82 8.68
CA LYS A 47 7.60 -4.66 7.94
C LYS A 47 8.10 -3.22 8.00
N ALA A 48 7.21 -2.25 7.85
CA ALA A 48 7.57 -0.84 7.95
C ALA A 48 8.03 -0.48 9.36
N ARG A 49 7.39 -0.99 10.42
CA ARG A 49 7.79 -0.75 11.81
C ARG A 49 9.19 -1.28 12.08
N ALA A 50 9.52 -2.45 11.55
CA ALA A 50 10.84 -3.08 11.72
C ALA A 50 11.99 -2.26 11.11
N THR A 51 11.70 -1.52 10.03
CA THR A 51 12.69 -0.74 9.26
C THR A 51 12.52 0.77 9.39
N TYR A 52 11.62 1.23 10.28
CA TYR A 52 11.27 2.63 10.36
C TYR A 52 12.49 3.49 10.81
N PRO A 53 12.86 4.52 10.04
CA PRO A 53 14.12 5.24 10.29
C PRO A 53 14.02 6.19 11.50
N LEU A 54 12.82 6.62 11.86
CA LEU A 54 12.61 7.58 12.96
C LEU A 54 12.31 6.87 14.27
N LYS A 55 12.88 7.38 15.36
CA LYS A 55 12.47 7.03 16.73
C LYS A 55 11.50 8.07 17.32
N THR A 56 11.33 9.19 16.62
CA THR A 56 10.50 10.32 17.02
C THR A 56 9.31 10.48 16.06
N CYS A 57 8.25 11.10 16.56
CA CYS A 57 7.05 11.40 15.81
C CYS A 57 7.40 12.36 14.68
N LEU A 58 6.86 12.06 13.50
CA LEU A 58 7.15 12.82 12.30
C LEU A 58 6.68 14.29 12.38
N VAL A 59 5.60 14.51 13.14
CA VAL A 59 4.94 15.81 13.27
C VAL A 59 5.51 16.59 14.45
N SER A 60 5.46 16.03 15.66
CA SER A 60 5.84 16.73 16.90
C SER A 60 7.30 16.58 17.31
N ASP A 61 8.07 15.70 16.66
CA ASP A 61 9.44 15.34 17.02
C ASP A 61 9.60 14.71 18.44
N GLU A 62 8.49 14.40 19.12
CA GLU A 62 8.50 13.67 20.40
C GLU A 62 8.80 12.17 20.22
N ALA A 63 9.21 11.44 21.27
CA ALA A 63 9.51 10.02 21.13
C ALA A 63 8.28 9.19 20.70
N LEU A 64 8.41 8.36 19.65
CA LEU A 64 7.35 7.40 19.31
C LEU A 64 7.23 6.37 20.43
N GLY A 65 6.02 6.20 20.97
CA GLY A 65 5.79 5.35 22.13
C GLY A 65 5.57 6.10 23.44
N SER A 66 5.93 7.39 23.53
CA SER A 66 5.77 8.16 24.78
C SER A 66 4.31 8.35 25.18
N MET A 67 3.42 8.36 24.19
CA MET A 67 1.97 8.57 24.33
C MET A 67 1.18 7.26 24.17
N GLY A 68 1.84 6.11 24.31
CA GLY A 68 1.26 4.79 24.04
C GLY A 68 1.70 4.24 22.69
N GLU A 69 0.94 3.27 22.16
CA GLU A 69 1.32 2.63 20.90
C GLU A 69 1.28 3.61 19.73
N ALA A 70 2.39 3.67 18.97
CA ALA A 70 2.48 4.56 17.82
C ALA A 70 1.46 4.18 16.74
N THR A 71 0.58 5.12 16.39
CA THR A 71 -0.48 4.93 15.42
C THR A 71 0.10 4.79 14.00
N PRO A 72 -0.12 3.66 13.30
CA PRO A 72 0.31 3.49 11.93
C PRO A 72 -0.63 4.21 10.96
N TYR A 73 -0.08 4.73 9.87
CA TYR A 73 -0.84 5.30 8.76
C TYR A 73 -0.23 4.91 7.43
N ILE A 74 -1.06 4.37 6.53
CA ILE A 74 -0.64 4.01 5.17
C ILE A 74 -0.93 5.21 4.26
N HIS A 75 0.12 5.92 3.89
CA HIS A 75 0.07 7.00 2.92
C HIS A 75 0.09 6.41 1.50
N ARG A 76 -1.07 6.45 0.84
CA ARG A 76 -1.28 6.00 -0.54
C ARG A 76 -1.32 7.20 -1.48
N VAL A 77 -0.51 7.17 -2.54
CA VAL A 77 -0.50 8.19 -3.59
C VAL A 77 -0.55 7.50 -4.94
N ALA A 78 -1.46 7.93 -5.81
CA ALA A 78 -1.61 7.35 -7.14
C ALA A 78 -0.27 7.40 -7.91
N GLY A 79 0.15 6.26 -8.46
CA GLY A 79 1.41 6.14 -9.18
C GLY A 79 2.67 6.11 -8.30
N LYS A 80 2.53 6.01 -6.97
CA LYS A 80 3.65 5.82 -6.03
C LYS A 80 3.42 4.58 -5.16
N PRO A 81 4.50 3.95 -4.65
CA PRO A 81 4.36 2.84 -3.71
C PRO A 81 3.73 3.31 -2.39
N ASP A 82 2.95 2.44 -1.77
CA ASP A 82 2.37 2.64 -0.44
C ASP A 82 3.48 2.87 0.59
N ARG A 83 3.34 3.92 1.40
CA ARG A 83 4.31 4.28 2.43
C ARG A 83 3.65 4.28 3.79
N VAL A 84 4.19 3.52 4.73
CA VAL A 84 3.72 3.52 6.11
C VAL A 84 4.52 4.54 6.92
N VAL A 85 3.82 5.36 7.69
CA VAL A 85 4.37 6.28 8.68
C VAL A 85 3.73 6.03 10.04
N PHE A 86 4.44 6.41 11.10
CA PHE A 86 3.99 6.22 12.48
C PHE A 86 3.90 7.55 13.23
N PHE A 87 2.87 7.70 14.04
CA PHE A 87 2.58 8.90 14.83
C PHE A 87 2.52 8.57 16.33
N CYS A 88 2.82 9.54 17.20
CA CYS A 88 2.67 9.34 18.64
C CYS A 88 1.20 9.43 19.10
N CYS A 89 0.34 10.10 18.34
CA CYS A 89 -1.09 10.25 18.66
C CYS A 89 -1.93 10.43 17.38
N GLU A 90 -3.25 10.33 17.51
CA GLU A 90 -4.19 10.51 16.39
C GLU A 90 -4.12 11.93 15.80
N GLY A 91 -3.97 12.96 16.64
CA GLY A 91 -3.87 14.36 16.19
C GLY A 91 -2.69 14.61 15.24
N CYS A 92 -1.54 13.97 15.50
CA CYS A 92 -0.40 14.03 14.58
C CYS A 92 -0.72 13.41 13.20
N SER A 93 -1.63 12.44 13.12
CA SER A 93 -2.04 11.87 11.83
C SER A 93 -2.84 12.87 11.00
N ASP A 94 -3.61 13.75 11.63
CA ASP A 94 -4.41 14.76 10.95
C ASP A 94 -3.55 15.93 10.45
N ASP A 95 -2.61 16.39 11.27
CA ASP A 95 -1.58 17.36 10.84
C ASP A 95 -0.78 16.83 9.65
N PHE A 96 -0.44 15.54 9.66
CA PHE A 96 0.23 14.91 8.54
C PHE A 96 -0.61 14.95 7.26
N LYS A 97 -1.91 14.63 7.33
CA LYS A 97 -2.81 14.67 6.16
C LYS A 97 -2.92 16.06 5.55
N ALA A 98 -2.81 17.12 6.37
CA ALA A 98 -2.84 18.50 5.89
C ALA A 98 -1.57 18.90 5.11
N SER A 99 -0.42 18.27 5.37
CA SER A 99 0.86 18.64 4.72
C SER A 99 1.82 17.44 4.59
N PRO A 100 1.43 16.35 3.90
CA PRO A 100 2.18 15.10 3.93
C PRO A 100 3.59 15.25 3.37
N GLU A 101 3.76 16.02 2.29
CA GLU A 101 5.06 16.21 1.63
C GLU A 101 6.10 16.87 2.53
N LYS A 102 5.70 17.86 3.34
CA LYS A 102 6.56 18.55 4.31
C LYS A 102 7.17 17.56 5.30
N PHE A 103 6.34 16.61 5.74
CA PHE A 103 6.70 15.63 6.76
C PHE A 103 7.46 14.46 6.15
N LEU A 104 7.05 13.94 4.99
CA LEU A 104 7.71 12.82 4.33
C LEU A 104 9.19 13.08 4.05
N LYS A 105 9.57 14.33 3.76
CA LYS A 105 10.98 14.72 3.61
C LYS A 105 11.83 14.36 4.84
N LYS A 106 11.31 14.54 6.07
CA LYS A 106 12.02 14.16 7.30
C LYS A 106 12.24 12.64 7.37
N VAL A 107 11.27 11.83 6.94
CA VAL A 107 11.41 10.35 6.89
C VAL A 107 12.48 9.96 5.88
N ASP A 108 12.45 10.56 4.69
CA ASP A 108 13.40 10.27 3.61
C ASP A 108 14.83 10.68 3.98
N ASP A 109 14.98 11.85 4.59
CA ASP A 109 16.27 12.35 5.06
C ASP A 109 16.82 11.43 6.17
N ALA A 110 15.98 10.96 7.11
CA ALA A 110 16.39 10.01 8.13
C ALA A 110 16.72 8.61 7.58
N ALA A 111 16.02 8.17 6.53
CA ALA A 111 16.33 6.92 5.83
C ALA A 111 17.69 6.98 5.13
N LYS A 112 18.01 8.13 4.50
CA LYS A 112 19.31 8.37 3.84
C LYS A 112 20.45 8.59 4.83
N ALA A 113 20.19 9.29 5.93
CA ALA A 113 21.19 9.66 6.93
C ALA A 113 21.59 8.51 7.87
N ARG A 114 20.94 7.35 7.78
CA ARG A 114 21.33 6.15 8.54
C ARG A 114 22.38 5.33 7.78
N PRO A 115 23.69 5.40 8.13
CA PRO A 115 24.48 4.18 8.16
C PRO A 115 23.92 3.32 9.29
N ALA A 116 23.73 2.03 9.05
CA ALA A 116 23.05 1.09 9.94
C ALA A 116 23.70 0.96 11.33
N LYS A 117 23.57 1.94 12.25
CA LYS A 117 23.80 1.75 13.69
C LYS A 117 22.88 2.64 14.53
N GLY A 118 22.03 1.98 15.30
CA GLY A 118 21.38 2.60 16.44
C GLY A 118 22.43 3.11 17.42
N LYS A 119 22.34 4.40 17.75
CA LYS A 119 22.77 4.87 19.06
C LYS A 119 21.52 5.04 19.91
N LYS A 120 21.49 4.20 20.94
CA LYS A 120 20.79 4.35 22.22
C LYS A 120 21.76 5.19 23.05
N SER A 121 21.37 6.40 23.41
CA SER A 121 22.00 7.09 24.55
C SER A 121 21.23 6.70 25.80
#